data_AF-X1GYQ1-F1
#
_entry.id   AF-X1GYQ1-F1
#
_cell.length_a   1.000
_cell.length_b   1.000
_cell.length_c   1.000
_cell.angle_alpha   90.00
_cell.angle_beta   90.00
_cell.angle_gamma   90.00
#
_symmetry.space_group_name_H-M   'P 1'
#
loop_
_entity.id
_entity.type
_entity.pdbx_description
1 polymer ?
#
loop_
_entity_poly.entity_id
_entity_poly.type
_entity_poly.pdbx_seq_one_letter_code
_entity_poly.pdbx_strand_id
1 'polypeptide(L)' 'LILKDALDKAEEENFYGTDEASLAERIGKKVVVVQGDHKNIKITTLEDLKIAEAFLED' A
#
# COMPACT_ATOMS: atom_id res chain seq x y z
N LEU A 1 7.47 11.89 12.84
CA LEU A 1 6.75 10.57 12.80
C LEU A 1 7.03 10.05 11.41
N ILE A 2 7.53 8.82 11.22
CA ILE A 2 8.09 8.39 9.92
C ILE A 2 7.18 8.71 8.73
N LEU A 3 5.89 8.34 8.79
CA LEU A 3 4.95 8.59 7.70
C LEU A 3 4.69 10.08 7.47
N LYS A 4 4.58 10.87 8.55
CA LYS A 4 4.42 12.33 8.44
C LYS A 4 5.63 12.94 7.72
N ASP A 5 6.84 12.59 8.16
CA ASP A 5 8.07 13.15 7.61
C ASP A 5 8.22 12.76 6.11
N ALA A 6 7.72 11.57 5.73
CA ALA A 6 7.70 11.11 4.34
C ALA A 6 6.66 11.83 3.47
N LEU A 7 5.46 12.08 4.02
CA LEU A 7 4.40 12.84 3.34
C LEU A 7 4.79 14.29 3.13
N ASP A 8 5.32 14.96 4.17
CA ASP A 8 5.80 16.35 4.08
C ASP A 8 6.88 16.46 2.97
N LYS A 9 7.80 15.51 2.91
CA LYS A 9 8.87 15.48 1.90
C LYS A 9 8.34 15.28 0.48
N ALA A 10 7.32 14.44 0.31
CA ALA A 10 6.69 14.21 -0.98
C ALA A 10 5.92 15.44 -1.48
N GLU A 11 5.23 16.15 -0.57
CA GLU A 11 4.57 17.42 -0.87
C GLU A 11 5.59 18.50 -1.29
N GLU A 12 6.67 18.69 -0.53
CA GLU A 12 7.75 19.63 -0.86
C GLU A 12 8.36 19.38 -2.25
N GLU A 13 8.49 18.11 -2.64
CA GLU A 13 9.14 17.70 -3.88
C GLU A 13 8.16 17.50 -5.06
N ASN A 14 6.86 17.77 -4.86
CA ASN A 14 5.79 17.44 -5.82
C ASN A 14 5.86 15.97 -6.30
N PHE A 15 6.21 15.07 -5.39
CA PHE A 15 6.31 13.64 -5.66
C PHE A 15 4.98 12.93 -5.33
N TYR A 16 4.49 12.12 -6.26
CA TYR A 16 3.31 11.29 -6.05
C TYR A 16 3.71 9.86 -5.69
N GLY A 17 3.58 9.50 -4.41
CA GLY A 17 3.74 8.12 -3.93
C GLY A 17 2.45 7.33 -4.09
N THR A 18 2.55 6.08 -4.55
CA THR A 18 1.38 5.17 -4.74
C THR A 18 1.00 4.44 -3.46
N ASP A 19 1.93 4.33 -2.52
CA ASP A 19 1.77 3.70 -1.22
C ASP A 19 2.76 4.32 -0.21
N GLU A 20 2.53 4.07 1.07
CA GLU A 20 3.34 4.61 2.16
C GLU A 20 4.75 4.01 2.23
N ALA A 21 4.95 2.80 1.71
CA ALA A 21 6.26 2.15 1.68
C ALA A 21 7.21 2.91 0.75
N SER A 22 6.76 3.25 -0.45
CA SER A 22 7.51 4.05 -1.43
C SER A 22 7.92 5.43 -0.88
N LEU A 23 7.04 6.05 -0.08
CA LEU A 23 7.31 7.31 0.60
C LEU A 23 8.39 7.14 1.69
N ALA A 24 8.29 6.09 2.48
CA ALA A 24 9.28 5.77 3.52
C ALA A 24 10.67 5.44 2.92
N GLU A 25 10.72 4.68 1.83
CA GLU A 25 11.95 4.37 1.10
C GLU A 25 12.62 5.63 0.56
N ARG A 26 11.83 6.56 0.02
CA ARG A 26 12.33 7.83 -0.53
C ARG A 26 13.06 8.69 0.51
N ILE A 27 12.60 8.69 1.76
CA ILE A 27 13.28 9.39 2.87
C ILE A 27 14.38 8.53 3.54
N GLY A 28 14.85 7.49 2.86
CA GLY A 28 15.96 6.65 3.29
C GLY A 28 15.62 5.66 4.41
N LYS A 29 14.34 5.37 4.67
CA LYS A 29 13.95 4.34 5.63
C LYS A 29 14.00 2.97 4.99
N LYS A 30 14.41 1.99 5.79
CA LYS A 30 14.39 0.59 5.39
C LYS A 30 12.96 0.05 5.47
N VAL A 31 12.42 -0.36 4.33
CA VAL A 31 11.19 -1.14 4.25
C VAL A 31 11.55 -2.62 4.13
N VAL A 32 10.70 -3.48 4.68
CA VAL A 32 10.80 -4.93 4.54
C VAL A 32 9.46 -5.48 4.07
N VAL A 33 9.51 -6.50 3.21
CA VAL A 33 8.30 -7.21 2.77
C VAL A 33 8.06 -8.36 3.74
N VAL A 34 6.82 -8.49 4.21
CA VAL A 34 6.35 -9.63 4.98
C VAL A 34 5.38 -10.41 4.10
N GLN A 35 5.52 -11.74 4.07
CA GLN A 35 4.64 -12.59 3.27
C GLN A 35 3.18 -12.39 3.73
N GLY A 36 2.34 -11.90 2.82
CA GLY A 36 0.91 -11.73 3.05
C GLY A 36 0.10 -12.93 2.55
N ASP A 37 -1.19 -12.90 2.88
CA ASP A 37 -2.18 -13.83 2.32
C ASP A 37 -2.58 -13.38 0.90
N HIS A 38 -2.62 -14.32 -0.04
CA HIS A 38 -3.10 -14.07 -1.40
C HIS A 38 -4.58 -13.70 -1.46
N LYS A 39 -5.36 -14.06 -0.43
CA LYS A 39 -6.78 -13.65 -0.30
C LYS A 39 -6.95 -12.17 0.04
N ASN A 40 -5.89 -11.45 0.44
CA ASN A 40 -5.93 -10.02 0.74
C ASN A 40 -5.92 -9.15 -0.53
N ILE A 41 -6.96 -9.28 -1.34
CA ILE A 41 -7.09 -8.56 -2.60
C ILE A 41 -7.66 -7.15 -2.40
N LYS A 42 -7.28 -6.22 -3.29
CA LYS A 42 -7.92 -4.91 -3.41
C LYS A 42 -9.10 -5.03 -4.38
N ILE A 43 -10.31 -4.76 -3.91
CA ILE A 43 -11.50 -4.70 -4.77
C ILE A 43 -11.44 -3.40 -5.59
N THR A 44 -11.28 -3.53 -6.90
CA THR A 44 -11.14 -2.42 -7.85
C THR A 44 -12.14 -2.47 -9.00
N THR A 45 -12.76 -3.63 -9.21
CA THR A 45 -13.77 -3.91 -10.24
C THR A 45 -15.00 -4.59 -9.64
N LEU A 46 -16.09 -4.69 -10.41
CA LEU A 46 -17.29 -5.40 -9.96
C LEU A 46 -17.05 -6.91 -9.93
N GLU A 47 -16.18 -7.42 -10.78
CA GLU A 47 -15.79 -8.83 -10.83
C GLU A 47 -15.02 -9.25 -9.57
N ASP A 48 -14.21 -8.36 -8.99
CA ASP A 48 -13.47 -8.61 -7.75
C ASP A 48 -14.38 -8.95 -6.56
N LEU A 49 -15.63 -8.46 -6.55
CA LEU A 49 -16.60 -8.76 -5.49
C LEU A 49 -16.90 -10.25 -5.40
N LYS A 50 -17.09 -10.93 -6.53
CA LYS A 50 -17.37 -12.37 -6.57
C LYS A 50 -16.19 -13.20 -6.06
N ILE A 51 -14.97 -12.73 -6.33
CA ILE A 51 -13.73 -13.37 -5.87
C ILE A 51 -13.58 -13.19 -4.35
N ALA A 52 -13.82 -11.96 -3.86
CA ALA A 52 -13.77 -11.66 -2.43
C ALA A 52 -14.82 -12.46 -1.62
N GLU A 53 -16.04 -12.59 -2.14
CA GLU A 53 -17.09 -13.42 -1.54
C GLU A 53 -16.65 -14.89 -1.44
N ALA A 54 -16.12 -15.46 -2.53
CA ALA A 54 -15.62 -16.83 -2.54
C ALA A 54 -14.47 -17.05 -1.52
N PHE A 55 -13.57 -16.06 -1.37
CA PHE A 55 -12.47 -16.16 -0.39
C PHE A 55 -12.92 -16.17 1.08
N LEU A 56 -14.10 -15.63 1.40
CA LEU A 56 -14.67 -15.60 2.76
C LEU A 56 -15.43 -16.88 3.13
N GLU A 57 -15.90 -17.64 2.15
CA GLU A 57 -16.65 -18.89 2.36
C GLU A 57 -15.74 -20.12 2.59
N ASP A 58 -14.44 -20.00 2.26
CA ASP A 58 -13.35 -20.97 2.50
C ASP A 58 -12.64 -20.79 3.85
#